data_AF-A0A0U5G2N8-F1
#
_entry.id   AF-A0A0U5G2N8-F1
#
_cell.length_a   1.000
_cell.length_b   1.000
_cell.length_c   1.000
_cell.angle_alpha   90.00
_cell.angle_beta   90.00
_cell.angle_gamma   90.00
#
_symmetry.space_group_name_H-M   'P 1'
#
loop_
_entity.id
_entity.type
_entity.pdbx_description
1 polymer ?
#
loop_
_entity_poly.entity_id
_entity_poly.type
_entity_poly.pdbx_seq_one_letter_code
_entity_poly.pdbx_strand_id
1 'polypeptide(L)'
;MEATRTLGSPLELSLPYRKARCENITVGRAKKVQTDKHQFITHGHPFKCLHRFFIGLEPSWSGLNAIEFTEGSAVGYVKKLSVVGDIPEDRLSETCHPNIVNLREAFITTGSVFLVYEPWGMTLDEILSLSTVFQLGEVEVATICQGVLQGLQYIHQVLDVSHGSLTLGNVHIMEDGAVKIANVGESMIVRPAAREKAKDIHAFCRMASTLLRPNSTPETRGTIGLLASDFVNVPPTATVEELLQHPFLKISAGPWCLRPVNILCTIVQKFRGAPPRNLPDLTT
;
A
#
# COMPACT_ATOMS: atom_id res chain seq x y z
N MET A 1 59.18 -5.59 -5.59
CA MET A 1 58.51 -4.43 -4.99
C MET A 1 57.21 -4.21 -5.75
N GLU A 2 56.12 -4.21 -4.99
CA GLU A 2 54.74 -4.54 -5.39
C GLU A 2 54.08 -3.55 -6.34
N ALA A 3 53.35 -4.10 -7.32
CA ALA A 3 52.33 -3.40 -8.08
C ALA A 3 50.98 -3.56 -7.37
N THR A 4 50.42 -2.46 -6.87
CA THR A 4 49.08 -2.40 -6.26
C THR A 4 48.02 -2.74 -7.29
N ARG A 5 47.43 -3.93 -7.19
CA ARG A 5 46.26 -4.36 -7.98
C ARG A 5 45.00 -3.85 -7.29
N THR A 6 44.41 -2.78 -7.82
CA THR A 6 43.05 -2.36 -7.48
C THR A 6 42.04 -3.29 -8.15
N LEU A 7 41.19 -3.95 -7.36
CA LEU A 7 40.03 -4.72 -7.84
C LEU A 7 38.97 -3.75 -8.38
N GLY A 8 39.03 -3.44 -9.68
CA GLY A 8 37.95 -2.82 -10.42
C GLY A 8 37.00 -3.90 -10.94
N SER A 9 35.72 -3.81 -10.59
CA SER A 9 34.67 -4.67 -11.14
C SER A 9 34.45 -4.33 -12.62
N PRO A 10 34.59 -5.28 -13.57
CA PRO A 10 34.17 -5.07 -14.93
C PRO A 10 32.70 -5.49 -15.04
N LEU A 11 31.77 -4.52 -15.02
CA LEU A 11 30.38 -4.57 -15.53
C LEU A 11 29.63 -3.33 -15.00
N GLU A 12 29.59 -2.23 -15.76
CA GLU A 12 28.54 -1.22 -15.58
C GLU A 12 27.25 -1.76 -16.18
N LEU A 13 26.37 -2.30 -15.35
CA LEU A 13 24.97 -2.49 -15.70
C LEU A 13 24.26 -1.16 -15.44
N SER A 14 24.08 -0.36 -16.49
CA SER A 14 23.16 0.78 -16.46
C SER A 14 21.71 0.26 -16.35
N LEU A 15 21.27 -0.03 -15.12
CA LEU A 15 19.86 -0.22 -14.82
C LEU A 15 19.17 1.15 -14.96
N PRO A 16 18.13 1.30 -15.80
CA PRO A 16 17.32 2.50 -15.78
C PRO A 16 16.45 2.49 -14.52
N TYR A 17 17.03 2.90 -13.39
CA TYR A 17 16.26 3.27 -12.21
C TYR A 17 15.55 4.59 -12.52
N ARG A 18 14.36 4.52 -13.13
CA ARG A 18 13.42 5.63 -13.16
C ARG A 18 12.88 5.81 -11.75
N LYS A 19 13.54 6.66 -10.97
CA LYS A 19 12.94 7.31 -9.81
C LYS A 19 11.66 8.00 -10.31
N ALA A 20 10.49 7.58 -9.85
CA ALA A 20 9.24 8.28 -10.11
C ALA A 20 9.41 9.72 -9.62
N ARG A 21 9.51 10.66 -10.56
CA ARG A 21 9.73 12.06 -10.27
C ARG A 21 8.38 12.68 -9.92
N CYS A 22 8.09 12.81 -8.62
CA CYS A 22 7.11 13.80 -8.18
C CYS A 22 7.82 15.16 -8.23
N GLU A 23 7.55 15.95 -9.28
CA GLU A 23 8.08 17.30 -9.38
C GLU A 23 7.30 18.21 -8.42
N ASN A 24 8.01 18.77 -7.44
CA ASN A 24 7.50 19.88 -6.63
C ASN A 24 7.24 21.07 -7.57
N ILE A 25 5.99 21.53 -7.60
CA ILE A 25 5.57 22.71 -8.37
C ILE A 25 6.38 23.92 -7.90
N THR A 26 7.37 24.31 -8.70
CA THR A 26 8.04 25.61 -8.62
C THR A 26 7.80 26.35 -9.91
N VAL A 27 7.25 27.56 -9.78
CA VAL A 27 6.83 28.43 -10.88
C VAL A 27 8.05 28.88 -11.67
N GLY A 28 8.20 28.38 -12.90
CA GLY A 28 9.28 28.75 -13.82
C GLY A 28 8.90 28.47 -15.27
N ARG A 29 8.83 29.52 -16.07
CA ARG A 29 8.34 29.54 -17.46
C ARG A 29 9.31 28.82 -18.41
N ALA A 30 8.92 27.65 -18.92
CA ALA A 30 9.56 26.99 -20.06
C ALA A 30 8.50 26.44 -21.04
N LYS A 31 8.84 26.46 -22.34
CA LYS A 31 7.93 26.36 -23.49
C LYS A 31 7.17 25.01 -23.55
N LYS A 32 5.84 25.10 -23.67
CA LYS A 32 4.89 23.99 -23.85
C LYS A 32 5.15 23.24 -25.15
N VAL A 33 5.53 21.97 -25.03
CA VAL A 33 5.07 20.93 -25.96
C VAL A 33 3.72 20.49 -25.41
N GLN A 34 2.67 20.61 -26.23
CA GLN A 34 1.30 20.30 -25.84
C GLN A 34 1.14 18.77 -25.83
N THR A 35 1.44 18.13 -24.69
CA THR A 35 0.97 16.77 -24.40
C THR A 35 -0.53 16.86 -24.08
N ASP A 36 -1.32 15.94 -24.63
CA ASP A 36 -2.75 15.83 -24.32
C ASP A 36 -2.96 15.84 -22.81
N LYS A 37 -3.83 16.72 -22.33
CA LYS A 37 -4.16 16.80 -20.91
C LYS A 37 -4.75 15.46 -20.50
N HIS A 38 -4.04 14.70 -19.66
CA HIS A 38 -4.60 13.54 -18.99
C HIS A 38 -5.89 13.96 -18.28
N GLN A 39 -7.02 13.39 -18.69
CA GLN A 39 -8.32 13.66 -18.08
C GLN A 39 -8.57 12.60 -17.02
N PHE A 40 -8.68 13.03 -15.76
CA PHE A 40 -8.88 12.13 -14.64
C PHE A 40 -10.25 11.42 -14.66
N ILE A 41 -11.31 12.10 -15.13
CA ILE A 41 -12.66 11.53 -15.25
C ILE A 41 -13.03 11.35 -16.72
N THR A 42 -13.33 10.11 -17.11
CA THR A 42 -13.78 9.75 -18.46
C THR A 42 -15.20 9.17 -18.41
N HIS A 43 -16.14 9.70 -19.20
CA HIS A 43 -17.48 9.12 -19.30
C HIS A 43 -17.50 7.94 -20.28
N GLY A 44 -18.15 6.86 -19.87
CA GLY A 44 -18.28 5.63 -20.66
C GLY A 44 -17.55 4.45 -20.02
N HIS A 45 -17.68 3.30 -20.68
CA HIS A 45 -17.15 2.05 -20.16
C HIS A 45 -15.64 1.94 -20.47
N PRO A 46 -14.78 1.54 -19.51
CA PRO A 46 -13.32 1.53 -19.72
C PRO A 46 -12.89 0.68 -20.92
N PHE A 47 -13.58 -0.44 -21.16
CA PHE A 47 -13.30 -1.37 -22.26
C PHE A 47 -13.59 -0.80 -23.67
N LYS A 48 -14.10 0.44 -23.78
CA LYS A 48 -14.26 1.14 -25.06
C LYS A 48 -13.01 1.96 -25.45
N CYS A 49 -12.04 2.11 -24.56
CA CYS A 49 -10.78 2.79 -24.88
C CYS A 49 -9.92 1.91 -25.79
N LEU A 50 -9.52 2.43 -26.96
CA LEU A 50 -8.80 1.65 -27.98
C LEU A 50 -7.27 1.65 -27.79
N HIS A 51 -6.73 2.55 -26.98
CA HIS A 51 -5.28 2.70 -26.74
C HIS A 51 -4.76 1.88 -25.54
N ARG A 52 -5.63 1.09 -24.92
CA ARG A 52 -5.34 0.31 -23.71
C ARG A 52 -6.24 -0.92 -23.63
N PHE A 53 -5.78 -1.97 -22.97
CA PHE A 53 -6.52 -3.23 -22.84
C PHE A 53 -6.98 -3.44 -21.42
N PHE A 54 -8.18 -4.00 -21.26
CA PHE A 54 -8.74 -4.36 -19.95
C PHE A 54 -9.10 -5.84 -19.95
N ILE A 55 -8.59 -6.59 -18.97
CA ILE A 55 -8.93 -8.00 -18.76
C ILE A 55 -9.84 -8.08 -17.54
N GLY A 56 -11.11 -8.46 -17.75
CA GLY A 56 -12.06 -8.66 -16.67
C GLY A 56 -11.70 -9.86 -15.79
N LEU A 57 -11.93 -9.73 -14.49
CA LEU A 57 -11.73 -10.78 -13.50
C LEU A 57 -13.09 -11.31 -13.05
N GLU A 58 -13.37 -12.58 -13.37
CA GLU A 58 -14.60 -13.27 -12.97
C GLU A 58 -14.25 -14.65 -12.37
N PRO A 59 -14.47 -14.87 -11.06
CA PRO A 59 -14.96 -13.91 -10.06
C PRO A 59 -13.93 -12.81 -9.74
N SER A 60 -14.37 -11.74 -9.05
CA SER A 60 -13.48 -10.67 -8.60
C SER A 60 -12.39 -11.18 -7.67
N TRP A 61 -11.16 -10.71 -7.83
CA TRP A 61 -10.02 -11.08 -6.99
C TRP A 61 -9.66 -9.94 -6.04
N SER A 62 -9.75 -10.13 -4.73
CA SER A 62 -9.46 -9.09 -3.73
C SER A 62 -10.25 -7.77 -3.96
N GLY A 63 -11.50 -7.89 -4.43
CA GLY A 63 -12.34 -6.76 -4.79
C GLY A 63 -12.00 -6.08 -6.13
N LEU A 64 -11.06 -6.63 -6.92
CA LEU A 64 -10.75 -6.16 -8.27
C LEU A 64 -11.65 -6.81 -9.33
N ASN A 65 -12.01 -6.01 -10.33
CA ASN A 65 -12.91 -6.39 -11.41
C ASN A 65 -12.21 -6.46 -12.77
N ALA A 66 -11.10 -5.75 -12.96
CA ALA A 66 -10.29 -5.87 -14.16
C ALA A 66 -8.83 -5.47 -13.92
N ILE A 67 -7.95 -5.86 -14.85
CA ILE A 67 -6.57 -5.42 -14.94
C ILE A 67 -6.41 -4.62 -16.23
N GLU A 68 -5.78 -3.46 -16.13
CA GLU A 68 -5.50 -2.53 -17.21
C GLU A 68 -4.05 -2.69 -17.70
N PHE A 69 -3.89 -2.71 -19.03
CA PHE A 69 -2.61 -2.78 -19.71
C PHE A 69 -2.51 -1.64 -20.71
N THR A 70 -1.51 -0.79 -20.50
CA THR A 70 -1.09 0.22 -21.46
C THR A 70 0.38 0.00 -21.82
N GLU A 71 0.70 0.03 -23.11
CA GLU A 71 2.07 -0.15 -23.58
C GLU A 71 3.02 0.86 -22.92
N GLY A 72 4.16 0.37 -22.40
CA GLY A 72 5.17 1.21 -21.74
C GLY A 72 4.77 1.72 -20.35
N SER A 73 3.63 1.30 -19.81
CA SER A 73 3.14 1.68 -18.47
C SER A 73 3.05 0.47 -17.54
N ALA A 74 3.18 0.71 -16.23
CA ALA A 74 2.89 -0.31 -15.24
C ALA A 74 1.39 -0.65 -15.26
N VAL A 75 1.06 -1.93 -15.06
CA VAL A 75 -0.32 -2.42 -15.05
C VAL A 75 -1.21 -1.62 -14.10
N GLY A 76 -2.43 -1.32 -14.52
CA GLY A 76 -3.44 -0.69 -13.68
C GLY A 76 -4.40 -1.74 -13.11
N TYR A 77 -5.02 -1.41 -11.99
CA TYR A 77 -5.99 -2.28 -11.35
C TYR A 77 -7.34 -1.59 -11.25
N VAL A 78 -8.40 -2.25 -11.71
CA VAL A 78 -9.71 -1.63 -11.85
C VAL A 78 -10.69 -2.22 -10.84
N LYS A 79 -11.30 -1.33 -10.06
CA LYS A 79 -12.38 -1.65 -9.13
C LYS A 79 -13.69 -1.03 -9.62
N LYS A 80 -14.74 -1.83 -9.71
CA LYS A 80 -16.09 -1.40 -10.07
C LYS A 80 -16.92 -1.20 -8.81
N LEU A 81 -17.50 -0.02 -8.69
CA LEU A 81 -18.48 0.33 -7.66
C LEU A 81 -19.85 0.52 -8.30
N SER A 82 -20.86 -0.11 -7.73
CA SER A 82 -22.26 0.16 -8.06
C SER A 82 -22.75 1.31 -7.20
N VAL A 83 -23.22 2.39 -7.83
CA VAL A 83 -23.71 3.58 -7.13
C VAL A 83 -25.20 3.74 -7.42
N VAL A 84 -26.01 3.92 -6.36
CA VAL A 84 -27.44 4.19 -6.48
C VAL A 84 -27.64 5.71 -6.49
N GLY A 85 -28.21 6.23 -7.58
CA GLY A 85 -28.42 7.67 -7.77
C GLY A 85 -27.27 8.34 -8.50
N ASP A 86 -27.18 9.66 -8.36
CA ASP A 86 -26.16 10.47 -9.04
C ASP A 86 -24.77 10.21 -8.46
N ILE A 87 -23.80 10.05 -9.36
CA ILE A 87 -22.40 9.84 -9.00
C ILE A 87 -21.80 11.21 -8.69
N PRO A 88 -21.24 11.43 -7.48
CA PRO A 88 -20.71 12.73 -7.09
C PRO A 88 -19.30 12.92 -7.68
N GLU A 89 -19.24 13.27 -8.96
CA GLU A 89 -17.99 13.42 -9.72
C GLU A 89 -17.08 14.50 -9.13
N ASP A 90 -17.68 15.55 -8.54
CA ASP A 90 -17.01 16.66 -7.85
C ASP A 90 -16.19 16.23 -6.64
N ARG A 91 -16.45 15.04 -6.09
CA ARG A 91 -15.71 14.49 -4.93
C ARG A 91 -14.52 13.65 -5.32
N LEU A 92 -14.46 13.17 -6.55
CA LEU A 92 -13.36 12.33 -7.03
C LEU A 92 -12.18 13.22 -7.43
N SER A 93 -10.99 12.84 -6.99
CA SER A 93 -9.74 13.50 -7.37
C SER A 93 -8.65 12.48 -7.58
N GLU A 94 -7.75 12.78 -8.53
CA GLU A 94 -6.51 12.03 -8.69
C GLU A 94 -5.69 12.16 -7.40
N THR A 95 -5.10 11.06 -6.95
CA THR A 95 -4.32 11.07 -5.70
C THR A 95 -2.84 10.89 -5.97
N CYS A 96 -2.00 11.52 -5.14
CA CYS A 96 -0.54 11.43 -5.24
C CYS A 96 0.10 11.46 -3.85
N HIS A 97 0.33 10.29 -3.27
CA HIS A 97 1.02 10.15 -1.98
C HIS A 97 1.77 8.81 -1.90
N PRO A 98 2.96 8.75 -1.30
CA PRO A 98 3.76 7.51 -1.20
C PRO A 98 3.09 6.41 -0.37
N ASN A 99 2.20 6.76 0.56
CA ASN A 99 1.54 5.80 1.47
C ASN A 99 0.06 5.53 1.20
N ILE A 100 -0.41 5.85 0.00
CA ILE A 100 -1.71 5.38 -0.48
C ILE A 100 -1.51 4.73 -1.85
N VAL A 101 -2.39 3.80 -2.19
CA VAL A 101 -2.50 3.30 -3.56
C VAL A 101 -3.20 4.39 -4.36
N ASN A 102 -2.44 5.04 -5.22
CA ASN A 102 -2.90 6.22 -5.95
C ASN A 102 -3.97 5.87 -6.98
N LEU A 103 -5.07 6.62 -6.92
CA LEU A 103 -6.15 6.60 -7.90
C LEU A 103 -5.71 7.45 -9.08
N ARG A 104 -5.54 6.81 -10.23
CA ARG A 104 -5.05 7.44 -11.46
C ARG A 104 -6.18 8.00 -12.32
N GLU A 105 -7.28 7.27 -12.41
CA GLU A 105 -8.38 7.62 -13.31
C GLU A 105 -9.70 7.04 -12.82
N ALA A 106 -10.82 7.67 -13.18
CA ALA A 106 -12.17 7.19 -12.94
C ALA A 106 -12.98 7.18 -14.24
N PHE A 107 -13.65 6.05 -14.50
CA PHE A 107 -14.63 5.94 -15.58
C PHE A 107 -16.04 5.93 -15.02
N ILE A 108 -16.90 6.79 -15.55
CA ILE A 108 -18.27 6.96 -15.07
C ILE A 108 -19.25 6.43 -16.10
N THR A 109 -20.11 5.51 -15.65
CA THR A 109 -21.19 4.92 -16.45
C THR A 109 -22.51 5.04 -15.69
N THR A 110 -23.63 4.78 -16.37
CA THR A 110 -24.95 4.77 -15.73
C THR A 110 -24.98 3.75 -14.59
N GLY A 111 -25.03 4.24 -13.34
CA GLY A 111 -25.11 3.42 -12.13
C GLY A 111 -23.81 2.71 -11.72
N SER A 112 -22.66 3.02 -12.32
CA SER A 112 -21.38 2.42 -11.90
C SER A 112 -20.19 3.34 -12.14
N VAL A 113 -19.21 3.27 -11.24
CA VAL A 113 -17.90 3.92 -11.35
C VAL A 113 -16.82 2.85 -11.43
N PHE A 114 -15.89 2.99 -12.36
CA PHE A 114 -14.69 2.16 -12.42
C PHE A 114 -13.50 3.02 -12.01
N LEU A 115 -12.83 2.62 -10.93
CA LEU A 115 -11.67 3.31 -10.39
C LEU A 115 -10.40 2.57 -10.82
N VAL A 116 -9.50 3.28 -11.50
CA VAL A 116 -8.22 2.74 -11.98
C VAL A 116 -7.11 3.16 -11.02
N TYR A 117 -6.55 2.19 -10.34
CA TYR A 117 -5.46 2.37 -9.39
C TYR A 117 -4.12 1.98 -10.00
N GLU A 118 -3.05 2.52 -9.41
CA GLU A 118 -1.71 1.98 -9.60
C GLU A 118 -1.57 0.54 -9.07
N PRO A 119 -0.47 -0.17 -9.42
CA PRO A 119 -0.16 -1.44 -8.80
C PRO A 119 -0.13 -1.38 -7.28
N TRP A 120 -0.66 -2.41 -6.64
CA TRP A 120 -0.49 -2.65 -5.21
C TRP A 120 0.18 -4.01 -4.94
N GLY A 121 0.81 -4.13 -3.78
CA GLY A 121 1.48 -5.34 -3.32
C GLY A 121 0.60 -6.23 -2.45
N MET A 122 1.20 -7.01 -1.55
CA MET A 122 0.45 -7.91 -0.67
C MET A 122 -0.17 -7.20 0.51
N THR A 123 -1.36 -7.63 0.90
CA THR A 123 -2.08 -7.11 2.06
C THR A 123 -1.44 -7.58 3.37
N LEU A 124 -1.62 -6.82 4.45
CA LEU A 124 -1.18 -7.25 5.78
C LEU A 124 -1.90 -8.52 6.25
N ASP A 125 -3.16 -8.74 5.85
CA ASP A 125 -3.87 -9.99 6.14
C ASP A 125 -3.20 -11.21 5.49
N GLU A 126 -2.80 -11.09 4.23
CA GLU A 126 -2.05 -12.14 3.53
C GLU A 126 -0.72 -12.42 4.23
N ILE A 127 0.02 -11.37 4.62
CA ILE A 127 1.30 -11.52 5.34
C ILE A 127 1.08 -12.21 6.69
N LEU A 128 0.07 -11.81 7.46
CA LEU A 128 -0.25 -12.41 8.76
C LEU A 128 -0.73 -13.86 8.64
N SER A 129 -1.38 -14.24 7.54
CA SER A 129 -1.75 -15.64 7.27
C SER A 129 -0.52 -16.58 7.14
N LEU A 130 0.66 -15.99 6.93
CA LEU A 130 1.95 -16.67 6.84
C LEU A 130 2.75 -16.58 8.15
N SER A 131 2.15 -16.11 9.26
CA SER A 131 2.84 -15.89 10.54
C SER A 131 3.45 -17.14 11.17
N THR A 132 3.10 -18.33 10.66
CA THR A 132 3.69 -19.61 11.06
C THR A 132 5.11 -19.79 10.55
N VAL A 133 5.53 -19.03 9.52
CA VAL A 133 6.86 -19.16 8.89
C VAL A 133 7.75 -17.96 9.19
N PHE A 134 7.19 -16.76 9.26
CA PHE A 134 7.92 -15.54 9.59
C PHE A 134 7.01 -14.61 10.39
N GLN A 135 7.58 -13.89 11.36
CA GLN A 135 6.87 -12.90 12.17
C GLN A 135 7.52 -11.53 11.95
N LEU A 136 6.69 -10.50 11.82
CA LEU A 136 7.15 -9.12 11.76
C LEU A 136 7.76 -8.74 13.12
N GLY A 137 8.98 -8.21 13.11
CA GLY A 137 9.61 -7.63 14.29
C GLY A 137 9.11 -6.22 14.55
N GLU A 138 9.50 -5.65 15.70
CA GLU A 138 9.03 -4.32 16.11
C GLU A 138 9.46 -3.22 15.13
N VAL A 139 10.63 -3.37 14.48
CA VAL A 139 11.14 -2.44 13.46
C VAL A 139 10.27 -2.44 12.20
N GLU A 140 9.90 -3.63 11.71
CA GLU A 140 8.98 -3.75 10.57
C GLU A 140 7.61 -3.17 10.93
N VAL A 141 7.09 -3.48 12.12
CA VAL A 141 5.79 -2.98 12.56
C VAL A 141 5.79 -1.47 12.75
N ALA A 142 6.85 -0.88 13.32
CA ALA A 142 7.01 0.57 13.41
C ALA A 142 6.99 1.24 12.03
N THR A 143 7.65 0.61 11.03
CA THR A 143 7.67 1.09 9.64
C THR A 143 6.28 1.02 8.99
N ILE A 144 5.54 -0.07 9.22
CA ILE A 144 4.15 -0.21 8.78
C ILE A 144 3.27 0.87 9.42
N CYS A 145 3.39 1.04 10.74
CA CYS A 145 2.61 2.02 11.50
C CYS A 145 2.87 3.45 11.01
N GLN A 146 4.15 3.81 10.79
CA GLN A 146 4.52 5.12 10.28
C GLN A 146 3.93 5.38 8.90
N GLY A 147 4.04 4.42 7.97
CA GLY A 147 3.48 4.57 6.63
C GLY A 147 1.96 4.74 6.64
N VAL A 148 1.24 3.94 7.44
CA VAL A 148 -0.22 4.07 7.55
C VAL A 148 -0.62 5.40 8.15
N LEU A 149 0.06 5.89 9.19
CA LEU A 149 -0.24 7.20 9.78
C LEU A 149 0.02 8.34 8.80
N GLN A 150 1.10 8.28 8.02
CA GLN A 150 1.37 9.26 6.96
C GLN A 150 0.28 9.24 5.88
N GLY A 151 -0.16 8.04 5.47
CA GLY A 151 -1.28 7.89 4.53
C GLY A 151 -2.60 8.44 5.09
N LEU A 152 -2.92 8.15 6.35
CA LEU A 152 -4.10 8.69 7.02
C LEU A 152 -4.06 10.21 7.15
N GLN A 153 -2.90 10.79 7.46
CA GLN A 153 -2.73 12.24 7.51
C GLN A 153 -3.10 12.88 6.16
N TYR A 154 -2.60 12.33 5.05
CA TYR A 154 -2.97 12.79 3.71
C TYR A 154 -4.47 12.67 3.45
N ILE A 155 -5.07 11.51 3.77
CA ILE A 155 -6.51 11.27 3.57
C ILE A 155 -7.36 12.26 4.38
N HIS A 156 -7.00 12.48 5.65
CA HIS A 156 -7.77 13.33 6.57
C HIS A 156 -7.58 14.82 6.34
N GLN A 157 -6.38 15.26 5.97
CA GLN A 157 -6.04 16.68 5.86
C GLN A 157 -6.07 17.22 4.43
N VAL A 158 -5.63 16.43 3.45
CA VAL A 158 -5.53 16.88 2.04
C VAL A 158 -6.80 16.54 1.27
N LEU A 159 -7.29 15.30 1.39
CA LEU A 159 -8.52 14.88 0.72
C LEU A 159 -9.79 15.28 1.48
N ASP A 160 -9.66 15.66 2.75
CA ASP A 160 -10.75 15.96 3.68
C ASP A 160 -11.85 14.89 3.71
N VAL A 161 -11.45 13.61 3.69
CA VAL A 161 -12.34 12.47 3.85
C VAL A 161 -11.85 11.59 5.00
N SER A 162 -12.74 10.78 5.57
CA SER A 162 -12.33 9.61 6.35
C SER A 162 -12.19 8.42 5.41
N HIS A 163 -11.23 7.52 5.66
CA HIS A 163 -11.09 6.29 4.91
C HIS A 163 -12.33 5.38 5.09
N GLY A 164 -12.81 5.21 6.32
CA GLY A 164 -14.07 4.53 6.65
C GLY A 164 -14.01 2.99 6.61
N SER A 165 -13.03 2.41 5.91
CA SER A 165 -12.82 0.96 5.80
C SER A 165 -11.38 0.51 6.09
N LEU A 166 -10.67 1.18 7.00
CA LEU A 166 -9.27 0.85 7.28
C LEU A 166 -9.16 -0.51 7.98
N THR A 167 -8.56 -1.49 7.31
CA THR A 167 -8.37 -2.88 7.77
C THR A 167 -7.01 -3.41 7.32
N LEU A 168 -6.56 -4.54 7.87
CA LEU A 168 -5.33 -5.24 7.45
C LEU A 168 -5.37 -5.61 5.96
N GLY A 169 -6.52 -6.04 5.45
CA GLY A 169 -6.76 -6.32 4.03
C GLY A 169 -6.72 -5.11 3.10
N ASN A 170 -6.73 -3.87 3.62
CA ASN A 170 -6.66 -2.63 2.83
C ASN A 170 -5.32 -1.90 2.99
N VAL A 171 -4.34 -2.49 3.69
CA VAL A 171 -2.98 -1.98 3.79
C VAL A 171 -2.04 -2.94 3.08
N HIS A 172 -1.27 -2.42 2.13
CA HIS A 172 -0.39 -3.21 1.28
C HIS A 172 1.08 -2.91 1.55
N ILE A 173 1.91 -3.93 1.46
CA ILE A 173 3.37 -3.81 1.34
C ILE A 173 3.75 -4.06 -0.12
N MET A 174 4.32 -3.04 -0.74
CA MET A 174 4.81 -3.04 -2.11
C MET A 174 6.12 -3.84 -2.25
N GLU A 175 6.51 -4.19 -3.47
CA GLU A 175 7.75 -4.92 -3.74
C GLU A 175 9.01 -4.15 -3.28
N ASP A 176 8.97 -2.82 -3.35
CA ASP A 176 10.02 -1.93 -2.83
C ASP A 176 9.94 -1.71 -1.32
N GLY A 177 8.96 -2.33 -0.65
CA GLY A 177 8.70 -2.23 0.78
C GLY A 177 7.87 -1.02 1.19
N ALA A 178 7.39 -0.21 0.25
CA ALA A 178 6.48 0.90 0.57
C ALA A 178 5.18 0.39 1.18
N VAL A 179 4.64 1.12 2.16
CA VAL A 179 3.39 0.78 2.85
C VAL A 179 2.29 1.68 2.33
N LYS A 180 1.24 1.12 1.75
CA LYS A 180 0.18 1.88 1.04
C LYS A 180 -1.22 1.48 1.50
N ILE A 181 -2.06 2.48 1.78
CA ILE A 181 -3.50 2.29 2.06
C ILE A 181 -4.27 2.27 0.72
N ALA A 182 -5.06 1.22 0.47
CA ALA A 182 -5.86 1.06 -0.73
C ALA A 182 -7.25 1.71 -0.62
N ASN A 183 -8.04 1.67 -1.70
CA ASN A 183 -9.49 1.94 -1.70
C ASN A 183 -9.93 3.37 -1.32
N VAL A 184 -9.03 4.35 -1.35
CA VAL A 184 -9.35 5.76 -1.03
C VAL A 184 -10.42 6.37 -1.96
N GLY A 185 -10.48 5.95 -3.23
CA GLY A 185 -11.50 6.43 -4.16
C GLY A 185 -12.92 5.99 -3.79
N GLU A 186 -13.08 4.86 -3.09
CA GLU A 186 -14.38 4.45 -2.54
C GLU A 186 -14.82 5.41 -1.42
N SER A 187 -13.88 5.80 -0.56
CA SER A 187 -14.10 6.76 0.52
C SER A 187 -14.57 8.11 0.00
N MET A 188 -14.04 8.57 -1.14
CA MET A 188 -14.45 9.82 -1.80
C MET A 188 -15.90 9.78 -2.29
N ILE A 189 -16.34 8.64 -2.84
CA ILE A 189 -17.70 8.47 -3.37
C ILE A 189 -18.72 8.34 -2.24
N VAL A 190 -18.45 7.44 -1.28
CA VAL A 190 -19.37 7.16 -0.17
C VAL A 190 -19.47 8.36 0.77
N ARG A 191 -18.37 9.11 0.94
CA ARG A 191 -18.20 10.23 1.88
C ARG A 191 -18.81 9.93 3.26
N PRO A 192 -18.13 9.09 4.07
CA PRO A 192 -18.58 8.80 5.42
C PRO A 192 -18.68 10.11 6.25
N ALA A 193 -19.52 10.13 7.27
CA ALA A 193 -19.80 11.35 8.03
C ALA A 193 -18.53 11.92 8.70
N ALA A 194 -18.48 13.23 9.00
CA ALA A 194 -17.28 13.87 9.58
C ALA A 194 -16.77 13.24 10.89
N ARG A 195 -17.65 12.56 11.65
CA ARG A 195 -17.30 11.81 12.88
C ARG A 195 -16.50 10.52 12.62
N GLU A 196 -16.22 10.19 11.37
CA GLU A 196 -15.61 8.91 10.99
C GLU A 196 -14.07 8.95 10.94
N LYS A 197 -13.43 10.12 10.93
CA LYS A 197 -11.96 10.22 11.04
C LYS A 197 -11.43 9.56 12.32
N ALA A 198 -12.16 9.71 13.44
CA ALA A 198 -11.84 9.01 14.69
C ALA A 198 -11.92 7.48 14.54
N LYS A 199 -12.87 6.95 13.76
CA LYS A 199 -12.99 5.51 13.50
C LYS A 199 -11.75 4.95 12.78
N ASP A 200 -11.16 5.73 11.88
CA ASP A 200 -9.91 5.33 11.20
C ASP A 200 -8.75 5.22 12.20
N ILE A 201 -8.64 6.17 13.14
CA ILE A 201 -7.62 6.13 14.19
C ILE A 201 -7.83 4.91 15.09
N HIS A 202 -9.07 4.64 15.51
CA HIS A 202 -9.39 3.44 16.28
C HIS A 202 -9.05 2.16 15.51
N ALA A 203 -9.31 2.11 14.20
CA ALA A 203 -8.97 0.98 13.35
C ALA A 203 -7.46 0.80 13.24
N PHE A 204 -6.72 1.91 13.09
CA PHE A 204 -5.26 1.92 13.12
C PHE A 204 -4.72 1.35 14.44
N CYS A 205 -5.21 1.80 15.60
CA CYS A 205 -4.74 1.29 16.89
C CYS A 205 -4.99 -0.22 17.03
N ARG A 206 -6.16 -0.73 16.61
CA ARG A 206 -6.43 -2.18 16.61
C ARG A 206 -5.48 -2.95 15.70
N MET A 207 -5.17 -2.39 14.54
CA MET A 207 -4.19 -2.96 13.61
C MET A 207 -2.80 -3.01 14.23
N ALA A 208 -2.32 -1.92 14.83
CA ALA A 208 -1.03 -1.87 15.51
C ALA A 208 -0.95 -2.92 16.64
N SER A 209 -1.99 -3.04 17.46
CA SER A 209 -2.07 -4.07 18.51
C SER A 209 -2.06 -5.50 17.97
N THR A 210 -2.66 -5.72 16.80
CA THR A 210 -2.67 -7.03 16.13
C THR A 210 -1.29 -7.40 15.59
N LEU A 211 -0.55 -6.41 15.06
CA LEU A 211 0.80 -6.61 14.52
C LEU A 211 1.84 -6.79 15.63
N LEU A 212 1.74 -6.02 16.71
CA LEU A 212 2.66 -6.04 17.85
C LEU A 212 2.40 -7.20 18.84
N ARG A 213 1.71 -8.26 18.42
CA ARG A 213 1.22 -9.38 19.26
C ARG A 213 2.03 -9.51 20.56
N PRO A 214 1.47 -9.23 21.74
CA PRO A 214 2.19 -9.34 22.99
C PRO A 214 2.34 -10.82 23.38
N ASN A 215 3.10 -11.58 22.60
CA ASN A 215 3.34 -13.01 22.80
C ASN A 215 4.53 -13.27 23.73
N SER A 216 5.22 -12.22 24.18
CA SER A 216 6.32 -12.30 25.14
C SER A 216 5.78 -12.08 26.55
N THR A 217 6.16 -12.94 27.49
CA THR A 217 5.93 -12.69 28.91
C THR A 217 6.51 -11.32 29.31
N PRO A 218 5.87 -10.59 30.25
CA PRO A 218 6.30 -9.24 30.65
C PRO A 218 7.78 -9.15 31.06
N GLU A 219 8.32 -10.27 31.54
CA GLU A 219 9.66 -10.42 32.11
C GLU A 219 10.80 -10.32 31.07
N THR A 220 10.50 -10.35 29.77
CA THR A 220 11.51 -10.39 28.69
C THR A 220 11.49 -9.15 27.77
N ARG A 221 10.72 -8.10 28.09
CA ARG A 221 10.67 -6.89 27.24
C ARG A 221 11.88 -6.00 27.46
N GLY A 222 12.72 -5.89 26.43
CA GLY A 222 13.70 -4.80 26.32
C GLY A 222 13.03 -3.44 26.09
N THR A 223 13.83 -2.38 25.97
CA THR A 223 13.34 -1.00 25.77
C THR A 223 12.36 -0.86 24.60
N ILE A 224 12.62 -1.55 23.49
CA ILE A 224 11.73 -1.53 22.31
C ILE A 224 10.36 -2.14 22.63
N GLY A 225 10.33 -3.25 23.37
CA GLY A 225 9.10 -3.91 23.80
C GLY A 225 8.27 -3.03 24.75
N LEU A 226 8.91 -2.21 25.59
CA LEU A 226 8.23 -1.20 26.40
C LEU A 226 7.61 -0.10 25.52
N LEU A 227 8.37 0.44 24.56
CA LEU A 227 7.85 1.44 23.61
C LEU A 227 6.68 0.90 22.77
N ALA A 228 6.74 -0.36 22.35
CA ALA A 228 5.65 -1.04 21.66
C ALA A 228 4.41 -1.16 22.55
N SER A 229 4.60 -1.49 23.83
CA SER A 229 3.53 -1.56 24.83
C SER A 229 2.87 -0.20 25.05
N ASP A 230 3.66 0.87 25.17
CA ASP A 230 3.12 2.22 25.34
C ASP A 230 2.34 2.65 24.09
N PHE A 231 2.85 2.31 22.89
CA PHE A 231 2.22 2.65 21.62
C PHE A 231 0.83 2.03 21.45
N VAL A 232 0.65 0.75 21.82
CA VAL A 232 -0.66 0.08 21.72
C VAL A 232 -1.67 0.56 22.77
N ASN A 233 -1.19 1.21 23.84
CA ASN A 233 -2.02 1.73 24.93
C ASN A 233 -2.27 3.25 24.82
N VAL A 234 -1.89 3.89 23.70
CA VAL A 234 -2.20 5.29 23.43
C VAL A 234 -3.73 5.49 23.49
N PRO A 235 -4.23 6.56 24.14
CA PRO A 235 -5.65 6.78 24.28
C PRO A 235 -6.35 6.88 22.91
N PRO A 236 -7.60 6.37 22.80
CA PRO A 236 -8.35 6.39 21.56
C PRO A 236 -8.65 7.79 21.00
N THR A 237 -8.51 8.83 21.83
CA THR A 237 -8.70 10.23 21.46
C THR A 237 -7.48 10.84 20.78
N ALA A 238 -6.37 10.11 20.67
CA ALA A 238 -5.14 10.62 20.10
C ALA A 238 -5.33 11.01 18.63
N THR A 239 -4.61 12.04 18.19
CA THR A 239 -4.60 12.43 16.77
C THR A 239 -3.52 11.70 15.98
N VAL A 240 -3.61 11.76 14.65
CA VAL A 240 -2.58 11.20 13.76
C VAL A 240 -1.23 11.88 14.01
N GLU A 241 -1.21 13.18 14.27
CA GLU A 241 0.00 13.96 14.56
C GLU A 241 0.66 13.51 15.86
N GLU A 242 -0.13 13.29 16.92
CA GLU A 242 0.35 12.80 18.21
C GLU A 242 0.95 11.40 18.07
N LEU A 243 0.28 10.50 17.34
CA LEU A 243 0.76 9.16 17.05
C LEU A 243 2.07 9.18 16.24
N LEU A 244 2.19 10.07 15.25
CA LEU A 244 3.41 10.23 14.45
C LEU A 244 4.63 10.70 15.27
N GLN A 245 4.41 11.41 16.39
CA GLN A 245 5.48 11.83 17.29
C GLN A 245 5.86 10.77 18.33
N HIS A 246 5.15 9.64 18.39
CA HIS A 246 5.39 8.62 19.41
C HIS A 246 6.80 8.00 19.28
N PRO A 247 7.56 7.84 20.39
CA PRO A 247 8.94 7.37 20.35
C PRO A 247 9.13 5.99 19.70
N PHE A 248 8.11 5.12 19.78
CA PHE A 248 8.11 3.83 19.10
C PHE A 248 8.38 3.96 17.60
N LEU A 249 7.83 4.95 16.91
CA LEU A 249 8.01 5.11 15.46
C LEU A 249 9.44 5.51 15.07
N LYS A 250 10.26 6.00 16.02
CA LYS A 250 11.66 6.36 15.75
C LYS A 250 12.54 5.15 15.45
N ILE A 251 12.09 3.93 15.78
CA ILE A 251 12.80 2.70 15.44
C ILE A 251 12.55 2.27 13.99
N SER A 252 11.61 2.91 13.28
CA SER A 252 11.37 2.60 11.88
C SER A 252 12.65 2.77 11.08
N ALA A 253 12.98 1.73 10.31
CA ALA A 253 14.12 1.74 9.41
C ALA A 253 13.76 2.32 8.03
N GLY A 254 12.48 2.60 7.76
CA GLY A 254 11.98 2.95 6.43
C GLY A 254 11.71 1.72 5.54
N PRO A 255 11.21 1.93 4.30
CA PRO A 255 10.62 0.88 3.47
C PRO A 255 11.53 -0.34 3.19
N TRP A 256 12.85 -0.15 3.17
CA TRP A 256 13.79 -1.21 2.80
C TRP A 256 13.73 -2.43 3.73
N CYS A 257 13.38 -2.27 5.01
CA CYS A 257 13.26 -3.40 5.94
C CYS A 257 12.07 -4.31 5.62
N LEU A 258 11.11 -3.83 4.84
CA LEU A 258 9.93 -4.60 4.42
C LEU A 258 10.12 -5.31 3.07
N ARG A 259 11.16 -4.98 2.29
CA ARG A 259 11.45 -5.63 1.00
C ARG A 259 11.55 -7.16 1.08
N PRO A 260 12.19 -7.75 2.12
CA PRO A 260 12.27 -9.20 2.23
C PRO A 260 10.91 -9.87 2.43
N VAL A 261 9.90 -9.18 2.96
CA VAL A 261 8.57 -9.74 3.21
C VAL A 261 7.96 -10.29 1.93
N ASN A 262 8.08 -9.56 0.80
CA ASN A 262 7.51 -10.00 -0.46
C ASN A 262 8.13 -11.32 -0.97
N ILE A 263 9.46 -11.43 -0.83
CA ILE A 263 10.22 -12.62 -1.20
C ILE A 263 9.84 -13.79 -0.30
N LEU A 264 9.80 -13.57 1.02
CA LEU A 264 9.44 -14.59 2.01
C LEU A 264 8.03 -15.14 1.75
N CYS A 265 7.04 -14.26 1.54
CA CYS A 265 5.68 -14.69 1.26
C CYS A 265 5.58 -15.50 -0.03
N THR A 266 6.27 -15.09 -1.10
CA THR A 266 6.30 -15.81 -2.39
C THR A 266 6.91 -17.21 -2.23
N ILE A 267 8.01 -17.33 -1.47
CA ILE A 267 8.64 -18.61 -1.14
C ILE A 267 7.64 -19.50 -0.40
N VAL A 268 7.02 -19.00 0.67
CA VAL A 268 6.08 -19.77 1.49
C VAL A 268 4.88 -20.26 0.69
N GLN A 269 4.30 -19.40 -0.15
CA GLN A 269 3.17 -19.78 -1.00
C GLN A 269 3.55 -20.89 -1.98
N LYS A 270 4.76 -20.85 -2.57
CA LYS A 270 5.26 -21.90 -3.46
C LYS A 270 5.43 -23.25 -2.75
N PHE A 271 5.85 -23.25 -1.49
CA PHE A 271 6.06 -24.47 -0.72
C PHE A 271 4.80 -25.02 -0.04
N ARG A 272 3.79 -24.18 0.25
CA ARG A 272 2.48 -24.63 0.76
C ARG A 272 1.69 -25.49 -0.25
N GLY A 273 1.99 -25.38 -1.54
CA GLY A 273 1.36 -26.17 -2.61
C GLY A 273 2.10 -27.46 -3.00
N ALA A 274 3.24 -27.78 -2.40
CA ALA A 274 3.99 -28.99 -2.72
C ALA A 274 3.43 -30.19 -1.91
N PRO A 275 3.13 -31.35 -2.55
CA PRO A 275 2.78 -32.54 -1.80
C PRO A 275 3.93 -32.94 -0.86
N PRO A 276 3.65 -33.54 0.31
CA PRO A 276 4.70 -34.00 1.21
C PRO A 276 5.63 -34.93 0.43
N ARG A 277 6.92 -34.58 0.35
CA ARG A 277 7.91 -35.52 -0.15
C ARG A 277 7.99 -36.63 0.88
N ASN A 278 7.52 -37.82 0.53
CA ASN A 278 7.86 -39.02 1.28
C ASN A 278 9.39 -39.10 1.30
N LEU A 279 10.00 -38.83 2.45
CA LEU A 279 11.38 -39.24 2.67
C LEU A 279 11.41 -40.76 2.52
N PRO A 280 12.35 -41.35 1.77
CA PRO A 280 12.55 -42.78 1.81
C PRO A 280 12.94 -43.15 3.24
N ASP A 281 12.22 -44.10 3.84
CA ASP A 281 12.58 -44.72 5.11
C ASP A 281 14.02 -45.24 5.00
N LEU A 282 14.94 -44.56 5.69
CA LEU A 282 16.29 -45.05 5.90
C LEU A 282 16.24 -46.05 7.07
N THR A 283 15.61 -47.20 6.81
CA THR A 283 15.78 -48.41 7.63
C THR A 283 16.17 -49.56 6.70
N THR A 284 17.47 -49.66 6.48
CA THR A 284 18.20 -50.91 6.20
C THR A 284 19.47 -50.87 7.01
#